data_AF-A0A0F8NMH2-F1
#
_entry.id   AF-A0A0F8NMH2-F1
#
_cell.length_a   1.000
_cell.length_b   1.000
_cell.length_c   1.000
_cell.angle_alpha   90.00
_cell.angle_beta   90.00
_cell.angle_gamma   90.00
#
_symmetry.space_group_name_H-M   'P 1'
#
loop_
_entity.id
_entity.type
_entity.pdbx_description
1 polymer ?
#
loop_
_entity_poly.entity_id
_entity_poly.type
_entity_poly.pdbx_seq_one_letter_code
_entity_poly.pdbx_strand_id
1 'polypeptide(L)' 'MELRHVNHCVYKIRYHMVFCVKYRKKLLLDIELVNFLKNICFEISERYCFEFDAIGSDGDHVHLFVGAEPKYSPS' A
#
# COMPACT_ATOMS: atom_id res chain seq x y z
N MET A 1 16.54 -2.33 2.73
CA MET A 1 15.70 -2.75 1.59
C MET A 1 16.60 -3.10 0.42
N GLU A 2 16.51 -4.34 -0.03
CA GLU A 2 17.37 -4.95 -1.04
C GLU A 2 16.87 -4.69 -2.46
N LEU A 3 17.72 -4.97 -3.46
CA LEU A 3 17.33 -4.95 -4.87
C LEU A 3 16.47 -6.19 -5.19
N ARG A 4 15.43 -6.02 -6.00
CA ARG A 4 14.61 -7.12 -6.51
C ARG A 4 15.07 -7.49 -7.92
N HIS A 5 15.01 -8.78 -8.22
CA HIS A 5 15.42 -9.34 -9.50
C HIS A 5 14.26 -10.13 -10.11
N VAL A 6 13.96 -9.85 -11.37
CA VAL A 6 13.10 -10.66 -12.24
C VAL A 6 13.89 -11.01 -13.51
N ASN A 7 13.37 -11.90 -14.35
CA ASN A 7 14.10 -12.53 -15.48
C ASN A 7 15.03 -11.59 -16.28
N HIS A 8 14.58 -10.36 -16.58
CA HIS A 8 15.33 -9.39 -17.38
C HIS A 8 15.35 -7.99 -16.77
N CYS A 9 15.09 -7.85 -15.46
CA CYS A 9 15.05 -6.55 -14.81
C CYS A 9 15.50 -6.64 -13.35
N VAL A 10 16.30 -5.66 -12.94
CA VAL A 10 16.65 -5.40 -11.54
C VAL A 10 16.03 -4.07 -11.16
N TYR A 11 15.29 -4.02 -10.06
CA TYR A 11 14.55 -2.84 -9.68
C TYR A 11 14.46 -2.66 -8.16
N LYS A 12 14.18 -1.43 -7.77
CA LYS A 12 13.86 -1.03 -6.39
C LYS A 12 12.88 0.12 -6.45
N ILE A 13 11.63 -0.21 -6.76
CA ILE A 13 10.54 0.76 -6.91
C ILE A 13 9.74 0.79 -5.62
N ARG A 14 9.48 2.00 -5.14
CA ARG A 14 8.63 2.28 -3.97
C ARG A 14 7.79 3.52 -4.20
N TYR A 15 6.52 3.41 -3.86
CA TYR A 15 5.55 4.48 -3.95
C TYR A 15 5.04 4.82 -2.55
N HIS A 16 4.92 6.13 -2.29
CA HIS A 16 4.13 6.63 -1.18
C HIS A 16 2.77 7.07 -1.72
N MET A 17 1.77 6.22 -1.54
CA MET A 17 0.40 6.49 -1.98
C MET A 17 -0.41 7.01 -0.80
N VAL A 18 -1.21 8.06 -1.04
CA VAL A 18 -2.05 8.66 -0.01
C VAL A 18 -3.48 8.74 -0.51
N PHE A 19 -4.41 8.17 0.24
CA PHE A 19 -5.83 8.18 -0.09
C PHE A 19 -6.62 8.81 1.04
N CYS A 20 -7.46 9.80 0.71
CA CYS A 20 -8.37 10.42 1.67
C CYS A 20 -9.71 9.67 1.70
N VAL A 21 -10.28 9.53 2.89
CA VAL A 21 -11.67 9.10 3.07
C VAL A 21 -12.59 10.13 2.40
N LYS A 22 -13.67 9.66 1.77
CA LYS A 22 -14.65 10.54 1.14
C LYS A 22 -15.15 11.60 2.14
N TYR A 23 -15.10 12.86 1.73
CA TYR A 23 -15.41 14.05 2.55
C TYR A 23 -14.49 14.25 3.77
N ARG A 24 -13.31 13.64 3.81
CA ARG A 24 -12.37 13.69 4.95
C ARG A 24 -13.03 13.36 6.28
N LYS A 25 -13.99 12.43 6.26
CA LYS A 25 -14.58 11.92 7.50
C LYS A 25 -13.49 11.21 8.30
N LYS A 26 -13.43 11.47 9.61
CA LYS A 26 -12.45 10.90 10.53
C LYS A 26 -12.75 9.43 10.91
N LEU A 27 -13.03 8.58 9.92
CA LEU A 27 -13.44 7.18 10.12
C LEU A 27 -12.26 6.28 10.51
N LEU A 28 -11.03 6.63 10.14
CA LEU A 28 -9.82 5.88 10.44
C LEU A 28 -9.30 6.10 11.87
N LEU A 29 -10.11 6.72 12.75
CA LEU A 29 -9.92 6.68 14.19
C LEU A 29 -10.41 5.36 14.80
N ASP A 30 -11.27 4.62 14.08
CA ASP A 30 -11.75 3.30 14.47
C ASP A 30 -10.68 2.22 14.16
N ILE A 31 -10.20 1.56 15.21
CA ILE A 31 -9.16 0.55 15.10
C ILE A 31 -9.61 -0.71 14.34
N GLU A 32 -10.89 -1.09 14.44
CA GLU A 32 -11.40 -2.27 13.72
C GLU A 32 -11.42 -1.99 12.22
N LEU A 33 -11.82 -0.79 11.82
CA LEU A 33 -11.79 -0.36 10.41
C LEU A 33 -10.36 -0.31 9.87
N VAL A 34 -9.42 0.21 10.65
CA VAL A 34 -7.99 0.26 10.25
C VAL A 34 -7.42 -1.15 10.10
N ASN A 35 -7.73 -2.06 11.02
CA ASN A 35 -7.29 -3.46 10.94
C ASN A 35 -7.90 -4.18 9.74
N PHE A 36 -9.18 -3.93 9.45
CA PHE A 36 -9.84 -4.47 8.26
C PHE A 36 -9.16 -3.97 6.98
N LEU A 37 -8.82 -2.69 6.89
CA LEU A 37 -8.08 -2.13 5.75
C LEU A 37 -6.70 -2.80 5.58
N LYS A 38 -5.97 -3.01 6.68
CA LYS A 38 -4.68 -3.72 6.64
C LYS A 38 -4.81 -5.15 6.14
N ASN A 39 -5.86 -5.86 6.55
CA ASN A 39 -6.14 -7.22 6.05
C ASN A 39 -6.41 -7.22 4.55
N ILE A 40 -7.18 -6.27 4.03
CA ILE A 40 -7.38 -6.11 2.58
C ILE A 40 -6.06 -5.88 1.84
N CYS A 41 -5.18 -5.01 2.36
CA CYS A 41 -3.87 -4.80 1.76
C CYS A 41 -3.03 -6.09 1.76
N PHE A 42 -3.10 -6.88 2.83
CA PHE A 42 -2.44 -8.18 2.90
C PHE A 42 -2.99 -9.15 1.83
N GLU A 43 -4.31 -9.30 1.72
CA GLU A 43 -4.93 -10.13 0.67
C GLU A 43 -4.57 -9.68 -0.76
N ILE A 44 -4.43 -8.36 -0.98
CA ILE A 44 -3.96 -7.80 -2.26
C ILE A 44 -2.50 -8.22 -2.52
N SER A 45 -1.64 -8.21 -1.50
CA SER A 45 -0.25 -8.66 -1.63
C SER A 45 -0.12 -10.16 -1.89
N GLU A 46 -1.06 -10.98 -1.42
CA GLU A 46 -1.08 -12.41 -1.76
C GLU A 46 -1.48 -12.66 -3.23
N ARG A 47 -2.30 -11.77 -3.79
CA ARG A 47 -2.81 -11.91 -5.17
C ARG A 47 -1.91 -11.29 -6.22
N TYR A 48 -1.18 -10.24 -5.88
CA TYR A 48 -0.39 -9.44 -6.83
C TYR A 48 1.03 -9.23 -6.32
N CYS A 49 1.95 -8.89 -7.22
CA CYS A 49 3.36 -8.63 -6.88
C CYS A 49 3.54 -7.23 -6.25
N PHE A 50 2.76 -6.95 -5.20
CA PHE A 50 2.84 -5.74 -4.39
C PHE A 50 3.37 -6.06 -2.99
N GLU A 51 4.26 -5.22 -2.49
CA GLU A 51 4.89 -5.36 -1.17
C GLU A 51 4.53 -4.17 -0.31
N PHE A 52 3.64 -4.34 0.67
CA PHE A 52 3.30 -3.25 1.61
C PHE A 52 4.33 -3.21 2.75
N ASP A 53 5.28 -2.29 2.66
CA ASP A 53 6.32 -2.12 3.68
C ASP A 53 5.78 -1.38 4.92
N ALA A 54 4.85 -0.44 4.72
CA ALA A 54 4.17 0.27 5.81
C ALA A 54 2.77 0.71 5.41
N ILE A 55 1.84 0.59 6.37
CA ILE A 55 0.46 1.07 6.25
C ILE A 55 0.16 1.90 7.50
N GLY A 56 -0.02 3.20 7.30
CA GLY A 56 -0.36 4.16 8.35
C GLY A 56 -1.64 4.91 8.03
N SER A 57 -2.32 5.41 9.04
CA SER A 57 -3.52 6.24 8.87
C SER A 57 -3.54 7.38 9.87
N ASP A 58 -4.09 8.52 9.47
CA ASP A 58 -4.29 9.67 10.34
C ASP A 58 -5.72 10.18 10.18
N GLY A 59 -6.65 9.58 10.94
CA GLY A 59 -8.05 9.98 11.09
C GLY A 59 -8.91 9.90 9.83
N ASP A 60 -8.57 10.66 8.79
CA ASP A 60 -9.31 10.85 7.56
C ASP A 60 -8.55 10.46 6.27
N HIS A 61 -7.30 10.01 6.37
CA HIS A 61 -6.52 9.51 5.24
C HIS A 61 -5.58 8.37 5.62
N VAL A 62 -5.20 7.59 4.61
CA VAL A 62 -4.27 6.44 4.73
C VAL A 62 -3.02 6.70 3.89
N HIS A 63 -1.87 6.34 4.44
CA HIS A 63 -0.57 6.30 3.80
C HIS A 63 -0.18 4.85 3.55
N LEU A 64 0.12 4.51 2.29
CA LEU A 64 0.65 3.23 1.88
C LEU A 64 2.06 3.44 1.36
N PHE A 65 3.04 2.79 1.98
CA PHE A 65 4.37 2.67 1.42
C PHE A 65 4.48 1.28 0.79
N VAL A 66 4.45 1.25 -0.55
CA VAL A 66 4.24 0.03 -1.32
C VAL A 66 5.29 -0.13 -2.42
N GLY A 67 5.83 -1.34 -2.55
CA GLY A 67 6.64 -1.77 -3.67
C GLY A 67 5.82 -2.46 -4.75
N ALA A 68 6.22 -2.28 -5.99
CA ALA A 68 5.62 -2.94 -7.15
C ALA A 68 6.70 -3.32 -8.17
N GLU A 69 6.43 -4.37 -8.96
CA GLU A 69 7.21 -4.64 -10.17
C GLU A 69 7.07 -3.51 -11.21
N PRO A 70 8.11 -3.25 -12.04
CA PRO A 70 8.09 -2.16 -13.03
C PRO A 70 6.99 -2.26 -14.09
N LYS A 71 6.37 -3.44 -14.25
CA LYS A 71 5.25 -3.65 -15.18
C LYS A 71 3.95 -2.97 -14.73
N TYR A 72 3.85 -2.61 -13.45
CA TYR A 72 2.67 -1.94 -12.90
C TYR A 72 2.86 -0.43 -12.95
N SER A 73 1.95 0.24 -13.65
CA SER A 73 1.80 1.69 -13.60
C SER A 73 1.14 2.11 -12.27
N PRO A 74 1.51 3.27 -11.69
CA PRO A 74 0.77 3.87 -10.58
C PRO A 74 -0.68 4.26 -10.91
N SER A 75 -0.99 4.50 -12.19
CA SER A 75 -2.32 4.89 -12.70
C SER A 75 -2.59 4.31 -14.08
#